data_AF-A0A0V0TUY0-F1
#
_entry.id   AF-A0A0V0TUY0-F1
#
_cell.length_a   1.000
_cell.length_b   1.000
_cell.length_c   1.000
_cell.angle_alpha   90.00
_cell.angle_beta   90.00
_cell.angle_gamma   90.00
#
_symmetry.space_group_name_H-M   'P 1'
#
loop_
_entity.id
_entity.type
_entity.pdbx_description
1 polymer ?
#
loop_
_entity_poly.entity_id
_entity_poly.type
_entity_poly.pdbx_seq_one_letter_code
_entity_poly.pdbx_strand_id
1 'polypeptide(L)'
;MLSSKDHDLSILLMKIQCFTQIPTMKLTSYELLKEAVIEFCNEKGIWHPDLLKEIPEHWEMRDDMVLFPANAFKAEVFDSLDKEFWIIVAKCLNAKRVARVGRIHSDDFRSPRVTLILGEHSRVLQIENHIKYGYDVRKCMFSKGNVSERMRMASLNCAGEIVADLFAGIGYFTLPLLVHAKASFVLAVELNPDAFYDLNENLKINSVSDRCKTLLGDCRLICPSFFANRVILGILPSSMNYWYTACQALQPSGGILHVHGNVTKCANYVEGKCPCLSMGREFNESVTFHRCLQESSILPDCFTKFAYKTASTIEKVLFTVHQAFYTVTVIGITKVKWYGPRIAHLVVDLQCKPIFRHLREIRGSATEKRLSAGQNFFEVLHSNLHILQNIWNEMGLSEYKRKERFQNTVNQTNNLLSDMIAEEQGDFLGLVVVEHYYRQRLMQLREEEKRRKILYNDLTKNLQILYTRLGEDFSSISSNFDLSTEHLDELSAQLERKKELCIYINYYYYLFVCLFERII
;
A
#
# COMPACT_ATOMS: atom_id res chain seq x y z
N MET A 1 -24.37 20.62 -41.36
CA MET A 1 -25.27 21.70 -40.90
C MET A 1 -25.16 21.77 -39.40
N LEU A 2 -24.56 22.85 -38.87
CA LEU A 2 -24.61 23.14 -37.44
C LEU A 2 -26.09 23.27 -37.04
N SER A 3 -26.47 22.73 -35.89
CA SER A 3 -27.84 22.88 -35.40
C SER A 3 -28.14 24.39 -35.24
N SER A 4 -29.39 24.84 -35.39
CA SER A 4 -29.73 26.27 -35.24
C SER A 4 -29.25 26.85 -33.90
N LYS A 5 -29.11 26.01 -32.88
CA LYS A 5 -28.61 26.33 -31.54
C LYS A 5 -27.09 26.55 -31.48
N ASP A 6 -26.31 25.83 -32.28
CA ASP A 6 -24.88 26.11 -32.40
C ASP A 6 -24.62 27.44 -33.11
N HIS A 7 -25.56 27.85 -33.99
CA HIS A 7 -25.50 29.14 -34.68
C HIS A 7 -25.75 30.31 -33.72
N ASP A 8 -26.82 30.27 -32.90
CA ASP A 8 -27.12 31.32 -31.91
C ASP A 8 -26.03 31.46 -30.84
N LEU A 9 -25.42 30.34 -30.43
CA LEU A 9 -24.32 30.37 -29.47
C LEU A 9 -23.01 30.89 -30.07
N SER A 10 -22.73 30.56 -31.32
CA SER A 10 -21.62 31.15 -32.05
C SER A 10 -21.85 32.65 -32.28
N ILE A 11 -23.11 33.09 -32.42
CA ILE A 11 -23.48 34.50 -32.47
C ILE A 11 -23.31 35.16 -31.10
N LEU A 12 -23.67 34.52 -29.98
CA LEU A 12 -23.43 35.06 -28.63
C LEU A 12 -21.92 35.16 -28.34
N LEU A 13 -21.15 34.12 -28.63
CA LEU A 13 -19.69 34.15 -28.50
C LEU A 13 -19.04 35.15 -29.47
N MET A 14 -19.58 35.31 -30.68
CA MET A 14 -19.16 36.36 -31.62
C MET A 14 -19.57 37.76 -31.14
N LYS A 15 -20.73 37.93 -30.51
CA LYS A 15 -21.19 39.20 -29.91
C LYS A 15 -20.28 39.61 -28.75
N ILE A 16 -19.94 38.66 -27.87
CA ILE A 16 -18.93 38.85 -26.81
C ILE A 16 -17.58 39.26 -27.42
N GLN A 17 -17.15 38.63 -28.52
CA GLN A 17 -15.92 39.00 -29.24
C GLN A 17 -16.03 40.31 -30.03
N CYS A 18 -17.22 40.72 -30.47
CA CYS A 18 -17.46 41.93 -31.26
C CYS A 18 -17.65 43.19 -30.40
N PHE A 19 -18.16 43.06 -29.17
CA PHE A 19 -18.31 44.19 -28.24
C PHE A 19 -16.97 44.64 -27.63
N THR A 20 -15.95 43.79 -27.66
CA THR A 20 -14.57 44.21 -27.37
C THR A 20 -13.96 44.90 -28.59
N GLN A 21 -14.39 46.13 -28.90
CA GLN A 21 -13.66 47.04 -29.81
C GLN A 21 -12.36 47.56 -29.15
N ILE A 22 -11.55 46.64 -28.60
CA ILE A 22 -10.23 46.90 -28.06
C ILE A 22 -9.27 45.97 -28.81
N PRO A 23 -8.21 46.49 -29.46
CA PRO A 23 -7.35 45.66 -30.29
C PRO A 23 -6.61 44.61 -29.44
N THR A 24 -6.70 43.35 -29.85
CA THR A 24 -5.73 42.27 -29.55
C THR A 24 -5.49 41.93 -28.07
N MET A 25 -6.49 41.96 -27.20
CA MET A 25 -6.39 41.33 -25.87
C MET A 25 -7.28 40.09 -25.82
N LYS A 26 -6.66 38.91 -25.79
CA LYS A 26 -7.36 37.64 -25.61
C LYS A 26 -7.88 37.61 -24.16
N LEU A 27 -9.19 37.78 -23.97
CA LEU A 27 -9.83 37.74 -22.66
C LEU A 27 -9.44 36.46 -21.91
N THR A 28 -9.21 36.59 -20.61
CA THR A 28 -8.99 35.44 -19.73
C THR A 28 -10.26 34.61 -19.62
N SER A 29 -10.15 33.32 -19.26
CA SER A 29 -11.33 32.47 -19.05
C SER A 29 -12.29 33.02 -17.98
N TYR A 30 -11.76 33.74 -16.98
CA TYR A 30 -12.60 34.39 -15.97
C TYR A 30 -13.37 35.57 -16.55
N GLU A 31 -12.71 36.44 -17.32
CA GLU A 31 -13.39 37.58 -17.97
C GLU A 31 -14.45 37.09 -18.96
N LEU A 32 -14.15 36.07 -19.76
CA LEU A 32 -15.12 35.43 -20.65
C LEU A 32 -16.32 34.84 -19.90
N LEU A 33 -16.07 34.15 -18.78
CA LEU A 33 -17.13 33.63 -17.93
C LEU A 33 -18.00 34.75 -17.37
N LYS A 34 -17.36 35.79 -16.83
CA LYS A 34 -18.03 36.92 -16.21
C LYS A 34 -18.92 37.66 -17.20
N GLU A 35 -18.40 38.05 -18.36
CA GLU A 35 -19.16 38.75 -19.40
C GLU A 35 -20.32 37.89 -19.91
N ALA A 36 -20.08 36.60 -20.18
CA ALA A 36 -21.13 35.70 -20.66
C ALA A 36 -22.28 35.52 -19.65
N VAL A 37 -21.96 35.41 -18.35
CA VAL A 37 -22.99 35.32 -17.29
C VAL A 37 -23.76 36.63 -17.18
N ILE A 38 -23.08 37.78 -17.23
CA ILE A 38 -23.71 39.10 -17.20
C ILE A 38 -24.68 39.26 -18.37
N GLU A 39 -24.22 39.01 -19.60
CA GLU A 39 -25.03 39.15 -20.81
C GLU A 39 -26.26 38.24 -20.77
N PHE A 40 -26.07 36.95 -20.46
CA PHE A 40 -27.17 35.99 -20.38
C PHE A 40 -28.21 36.39 -19.32
N CYS A 41 -27.76 36.81 -18.13
CA CYS A 41 -28.68 37.25 -17.08
C CYS A 41 -29.41 38.55 -17.44
N ASN A 42 -28.77 39.46 -18.18
CA ASN A 42 -29.42 40.67 -18.67
C ASN A 42 -30.49 40.35 -19.72
N GLU A 43 -30.21 39.45 -20.67
CA GLU A 43 -31.18 38.99 -21.67
C GLU A 43 -32.42 38.34 -21.04
N LYS A 44 -32.25 37.63 -19.92
CA LYS A 44 -33.35 37.02 -19.14
C LYS A 44 -34.02 37.98 -18.16
N GLY A 45 -33.54 39.22 -18.01
CA GLY A 45 -34.10 40.23 -17.11
C GLY A 45 -33.91 39.94 -15.61
N ILE A 46 -32.91 39.13 -15.25
CA ILE A 46 -32.64 38.64 -13.89
C ILE A 46 -31.31 39.15 -13.31
N TRP A 47 -30.57 39.97 -14.07
CA TRP A 47 -29.27 40.47 -13.64
C TRP A 47 -29.39 41.38 -12.42
N HIS A 48 -28.53 41.13 -11.43
CA HIS A 48 -28.34 42.00 -10.27
C HIS A 48 -26.85 42.10 -9.93
N PRO A 49 -26.31 43.28 -9.58
CA PRO A 49 -24.88 43.43 -9.30
C PRO A 49 -24.32 42.49 -8.22
N ASP A 50 -25.14 42.07 -7.26
CA ASP A 50 -24.71 41.12 -6.23
C ASP A 50 -24.39 39.71 -6.77
N LEU A 51 -24.97 39.31 -7.91
CA LEU A 51 -24.67 38.01 -8.54
C LEU A 51 -23.22 37.91 -8.98
N LEU A 52 -22.55 39.06 -9.22
CA LEU A 52 -21.13 39.09 -9.57
C LEU A 52 -20.26 38.41 -8.50
N LYS A 53 -20.63 38.50 -7.22
CA LYS A 53 -19.89 37.90 -6.10
C LYS A 53 -19.95 36.37 -6.09
N GLU A 54 -20.85 35.79 -6.87
CA GLU A 54 -21.04 34.34 -6.96
C GLU A 54 -20.36 33.71 -8.18
N ILE A 55 -19.84 34.53 -9.10
CA ILE A 55 -19.05 34.07 -10.23
C ILE A 55 -17.66 33.70 -9.69
N PRO A 56 -17.23 32.44 -9.82
CA PRO A 56 -15.98 31.99 -9.24
C PRO A 56 -14.77 32.49 -10.03
N GLU A 57 -13.79 33.07 -9.34
CA GLU A 57 -12.48 33.44 -9.90
C GLU A 57 -11.53 32.25 -10.05
N HIS A 58 -11.81 31.16 -9.33
CA HIS A 58 -11.00 29.95 -9.30
C HIS A 58 -11.86 28.70 -9.40
N TRP A 59 -11.37 27.72 -10.16
CA TRP A 59 -12.00 26.42 -10.35
C TRP A 59 -10.94 25.33 -10.57
N GLU A 60 -11.33 24.07 -10.40
CA GLU A 60 -10.51 22.93 -10.79
C GLU A 60 -10.99 22.36 -12.13
N MET A 61 -10.05 22.03 -13.01
CA MET A 61 -10.33 21.27 -14.22
C MET A 61 -9.96 19.80 -13.99
N ARG A 62 -10.88 18.90 -14.32
CA ARG A 62 -10.69 17.44 -14.29
C ARG A 62 -11.21 16.86 -15.60
N ASP A 63 -10.31 16.37 -16.45
CA ASP A 63 -10.70 15.92 -17.79
C ASP A 63 -11.41 17.07 -18.54
N ASP A 64 -12.61 16.86 -19.08
CA ASP A 64 -13.47 17.88 -19.67
C ASP A 64 -14.51 18.48 -18.70
N MET A 65 -14.34 18.27 -17.39
CA MET A 65 -15.23 18.78 -16.34
C MET A 65 -14.61 19.96 -15.59
N VAL A 66 -15.37 21.04 -15.44
CA VAL A 66 -15.07 22.09 -14.45
C VAL A 66 -15.72 21.76 -13.11
N LEU A 67 -14.94 21.90 -12.04
CA LEU A 67 -15.34 21.76 -10.65
C LEU A 67 -15.29 23.12 -9.97
N PHE A 68 -16.47 23.70 -9.74
CA PHE A 68 -16.60 24.97 -9.03
C PHE A 68 -16.56 24.80 -7.51
N PRO A 69 -16.08 25.81 -6.78
CA PRO A 69 -16.11 25.81 -5.32
C PRO A 69 -17.54 25.89 -4.78
N ALA A 70 -17.71 25.52 -3.51
CA ALA A 70 -19.02 25.38 -2.87
C ALA A 70 -19.87 26.65 -2.90
N ASN A 71 -19.24 27.82 -2.93
CA ASN A 71 -19.88 29.13 -2.91
C ASN A 71 -20.23 29.69 -4.30
N ALA A 72 -19.86 28.99 -5.38
CA ALA A 72 -20.18 29.43 -6.73
C ALA A 72 -21.65 29.22 -7.08
N PHE A 73 -22.26 30.21 -7.76
CA PHE A 73 -23.62 30.16 -8.32
C PHE A 73 -24.66 29.61 -7.33
N LYS A 74 -24.76 30.25 -6.16
CA LYS A 74 -25.58 29.80 -5.02
C LYS A 74 -26.94 30.47 -4.92
N ALA A 75 -27.12 31.64 -5.54
CA ALA A 75 -28.38 32.34 -5.60
C ALA A 75 -29.42 31.48 -6.32
N GLU A 76 -30.65 31.48 -5.79
CA GLU A 76 -31.78 30.69 -6.30
C GLU A 76 -32.06 30.96 -7.79
N VAL A 77 -31.73 32.16 -8.27
CA VAL A 77 -31.84 32.51 -9.70
C VAL A 77 -31.07 31.53 -10.59
N PHE A 78 -29.87 31.09 -10.19
CA PHE A 78 -29.06 30.16 -10.98
C PHE A 78 -29.63 28.73 -10.98
N ASP A 79 -30.36 28.34 -9.93
CA ASP A 79 -31.03 27.04 -9.86
C ASP A 79 -32.24 26.97 -10.82
N SER A 80 -32.80 28.13 -11.18
CA SER A 80 -33.91 28.25 -12.15
C SER A 80 -33.47 28.31 -13.61
N LEU A 81 -32.17 28.49 -13.88
CA LEU A 81 -31.64 28.57 -15.23
C LEU A 81 -31.58 27.20 -15.91
N ASP A 82 -31.89 27.19 -17.20
CA ASP A 82 -31.90 25.98 -18.00
C ASP A 82 -30.49 25.50 -18.39
N LYS A 83 -30.46 24.37 -19.11
CA LYS A 83 -29.22 23.74 -19.56
C LYS A 83 -28.38 24.64 -20.49
N GLU A 84 -29.01 25.58 -21.19
CA GLU A 84 -28.33 26.48 -22.14
C GLU A 84 -27.31 27.37 -21.42
N PHE A 85 -27.71 27.97 -20.29
CA PHE A 85 -26.81 28.75 -19.44
C PHE A 85 -25.55 27.97 -19.07
N TRP A 86 -25.72 26.74 -18.58
CA TRP A 86 -24.59 25.93 -18.15
C TRP A 86 -23.70 25.46 -19.31
N ILE A 87 -24.26 25.29 -20.52
CA ILE A 87 -23.47 25.02 -21.73
C ILE A 87 -22.57 26.22 -22.06
N ILE A 88 -23.07 27.45 -21.93
CA ILE A 88 -22.27 28.68 -22.11
C ILE A 88 -21.15 28.72 -21.08
N VAL A 89 -21.48 28.56 -19.80
CA VAL A 89 -20.50 28.52 -18.70
C VAL A 89 -19.40 27.48 -18.96
N ALA A 90 -19.78 26.27 -19.39
CA ALA A 90 -18.82 25.22 -19.72
C ALA A 90 -17.90 25.64 -20.89
N LYS A 91 -18.47 26.19 -21.97
CA LYS A 91 -17.71 26.63 -23.14
C LYS A 91 -16.73 27.76 -22.82
N CYS A 92 -17.09 28.73 -21.98
CA CYS A 92 -16.18 29.79 -21.53
C CYS A 92 -14.92 29.24 -20.84
N LEU A 93 -15.04 28.08 -20.20
CA LEU A 93 -13.97 27.42 -19.46
C LEU A 93 -13.33 26.25 -20.23
N ASN A 94 -13.64 26.10 -21.51
CA ASN A 94 -13.22 24.98 -22.36
C ASN A 94 -13.54 23.61 -21.74
N ALA A 95 -14.71 23.51 -21.12
CA ALA A 95 -15.26 22.31 -20.51
C ALA A 95 -16.50 21.82 -21.28
N LYS A 96 -16.89 20.57 -21.06
CA LYS A 96 -18.16 20.00 -21.51
C LYS A 96 -19.11 19.69 -20.36
N ARG A 97 -18.57 19.52 -19.16
CA ARG A 97 -19.32 19.17 -17.96
C ARG A 97 -19.06 20.20 -16.85
N VAL A 98 -20.06 20.43 -16.02
CA VAL A 98 -20.01 21.38 -14.90
C VAL A 98 -20.46 20.66 -13.65
N ALA A 99 -19.66 20.76 -12.60
CA ALA A 99 -20.05 20.29 -11.28
C ALA A 99 -19.58 21.28 -10.21
N ARG A 100 -20.20 21.19 -9.03
CA ARG A 100 -19.89 22.02 -7.87
C ARG A 100 -19.51 21.15 -6.69
N VAL A 101 -18.40 21.50 -6.04
CA VAL A 101 -17.83 20.76 -4.91
C VAL A 101 -18.26 21.39 -3.60
N GLY A 102 -18.96 20.63 -2.76
CA GLY A 102 -19.32 20.95 -1.39
C GLY A 102 -18.23 20.55 -0.38
N ARG A 103 -18.52 20.74 0.90
CA ARG A 103 -17.63 20.26 1.98
C ARG A 103 -17.60 18.73 1.99
N ILE A 104 -16.40 18.18 2.10
CA ILE A 104 -16.14 16.74 2.25
C ILE A 104 -16.71 16.27 3.59
N HIS A 105 -17.33 15.10 3.61
CA HIS A 105 -17.85 14.50 4.84
C HIS A 105 -16.72 14.11 5.80
N SER A 106 -16.97 14.20 7.10
CA SER A 106 -16.06 13.73 8.15
C SER A 106 -16.38 12.28 8.55
N ASP A 107 -16.63 11.44 7.56
CA ASP A 107 -16.82 9.99 7.69
C ASP A 107 -15.50 9.26 7.42
N ASP A 108 -15.48 7.95 7.68
CA ASP A 108 -14.27 7.11 7.50
C ASP A 108 -13.79 7.09 6.03
N PHE A 109 -14.70 7.29 5.07
CA PHE A 109 -14.39 7.33 3.63
C PHE A 109 -14.00 8.71 3.11
N ARG A 110 -14.18 9.78 3.91
CA ARG A 110 -14.04 11.17 3.49
C ARG A 110 -14.82 11.44 2.20
N SER A 111 -16.10 11.08 2.20
CA SER A 111 -16.95 11.07 1.02
C SER A 111 -17.04 12.48 0.39
N PRO A 112 -16.75 12.64 -0.92
CA PRO A 112 -16.94 13.90 -1.61
C PRO A 112 -18.42 14.29 -1.66
N ARG A 113 -18.70 15.59 -1.64
CA ARG A 113 -20.03 16.11 -1.92
C ARG A 113 -19.98 16.88 -3.23
N VAL A 114 -20.19 16.20 -4.35
CA VAL A 114 -20.16 16.83 -5.67
C VAL A 114 -21.55 16.79 -6.30
N THR A 115 -22.04 17.96 -6.69
CA THR A 115 -23.29 18.11 -7.45
C THR A 115 -22.95 18.28 -8.93
N LEU A 116 -23.37 17.33 -9.76
CA LEU A 116 -23.27 17.45 -11.22
C LEU A 116 -24.36 18.40 -11.71
N ILE A 117 -23.96 19.49 -12.35
CA ILE A 117 -24.85 20.55 -12.85
C ILE A 117 -25.09 20.36 -14.35
N LEU A 118 -24.03 20.07 -15.11
CA LEU A 118 -24.09 19.76 -16.54
C LEU A 118 -23.26 18.51 -16.85
N GLY A 119 -23.84 17.57 -17.58
CA GLY A 119 -23.18 16.34 -18.04
C GLY A 119 -23.98 15.09 -17.69
N GLU A 120 -23.64 13.97 -18.31
CA GLU A 120 -24.35 12.69 -18.12
C GLU A 120 -23.71 11.81 -17.04
N HIS A 121 -22.41 12.00 -16.74
CA HIS A 121 -21.69 11.22 -15.74
C HIS A 121 -20.60 12.03 -15.02
N SER A 122 -20.23 11.56 -13.83
CA SER A 122 -19.21 12.16 -12.94
C SER A 122 -17.83 11.49 -12.99
N ARG A 123 -17.65 10.47 -13.84
CA ARG A 123 -16.36 9.82 -14.04
C ARG A 123 -15.39 10.71 -14.83
N VAL A 124 -14.15 10.85 -14.36
CA VAL A 124 -13.09 11.66 -14.99
C VAL A 124 -11.81 10.85 -15.11
N LEU A 125 -10.95 11.22 -16.07
CA LEU A 125 -9.59 10.71 -16.18
C LEU A 125 -8.58 11.84 -15.90
N GLN A 126 -7.97 11.83 -14.72
CA GLN A 126 -6.89 12.76 -14.39
C GLN A 126 -5.55 12.17 -14.81
N ILE A 127 -4.73 12.96 -15.51
CA ILE A 127 -3.34 12.59 -15.80
C ILE A 127 -2.41 13.48 -14.96
N GLU A 128 -1.51 12.86 -14.20
CA GLU A 128 -0.49 13.55 -13.41
C GLU A 128 0.82 12.76 -13.51
N ASN A 129 1.90 13.42 -13.93
CA ASN A 129 3.21 12.79 -14.13
C ASN A 129 3.15 11.49 -14.96
N HIS A 130 2.46 11.53 -16.09
CA HIS A 130 2.20 10.39 -16.98
C HIS A 130 1.43 9.21 -16.36
N ILE A 131 0.94 9.33 -15.12
CA ILE A 131 0.07 8.35 -14.47
C ILE A 131 -1.38 8.78 -14.70
N LYS A 132 -2.19 7.80 -15.09
CA LYS A 132 -3.63 7.97 -15.34
C LYS A 132 -4.42 7.56 -14.10
N TYR A 133 -5.33 8.41 -13.66
CA TYR A 133 -6.22 8.19 -12.52
C TYR A 133 -7.67 8.38 -12.98
N GLY A 134 -8.33 7.27 -13.31
CA GLY A 134 -9.76 7.21 -13.55
C GLY A 134 -10.51 7.08 -12.23
N TYR A 135 -11.49 7.95 -11.99
CA TYR A 135 -12.35 7.85 -10.81
C TYR A 135 -13.66 8.60 -10.97
N ASP A 136 -14.63 8.32 -10.11
CA ASP A 136 -15.86 9.12 -9.99
C ASP A 136 -15.68 10.24 -8.95
N VAL A 137 -15.79 11.50 -9.40
CA VAL A 137 -15.59 12.68 -8.53
C VAL A 137 -16.63 12.78 -7.40
N ARG A 138 -17.76 12.08 -7.50
CA ARG A 138 -18.79 12.04 -6.46
C ARG A 138 -18.49 11.01 -5.37
N LYS A 139 -17.61 10.05 -5.64
CA LYS A 139 -17.36 8.88 -4.79
C LYS A 139 -15.97 8.88 -4.18
N CYS A 140 -14.99 9.41 -4.91
CA CYS A 140 -13.59 9.41 -4.48
C CYS A 140 -12.99 10.82 -4.51
N MET A 141 -12.23 11.15 -3.47
CA MET A 141 -11.51 12.42 -3.39
C MET A 141 -10.21 12.34 -4.22
N PHE A 142 -9.80 13.43 -4.87
CA PHE A 142 -8.42 13.53 -5.39
C PHE A 142 -7.86 14.91 -5.07
N SER A 143 -6.95 15.01 -4.11
CA SER A 143 -6.46 16.33 -3.68
C SER A 143 -5.35 16.83 -4.61
N LYS A 144 -5.59 17.96 -5.30
CA LYS A 144 -4.57 18.71 -6.05
C LYS A 144 -3.45 19.21 -5.14
N GLY A 145 -3.75 19.53 -3.87
CA GLY A 145 -2.76 19.98 -2.90
C GLY A 145 -1.69 18.93 -2.53
N ASN A 146 -1.86 17.67 -2.95
CA ASN A 146 -0.91 16.58 -2.65
C ASN A 146 -0.02 16.21 -3.85
N VAL A 147 -0.04 16.99 -4.94
CA VAL A 147 0.80 16.74 -6.14
C VAL A 147 2.28 16.61 -5.76
N SER A 148 2.79 17.52 -4.92
CA SER A 148 4.20 17.50 -4.48
C SER A 148 4.58 16.19 -3.80
N GLU A 149 3.70 15.64 -2.96
CA GLU A 149 3.95 14.38 -2.28
C GLU A 149 3.86 13.18 -3.23
N ARG A 150 2.92 13.19 -4.19
CA ARG A 150 2.87 12.14 -5.22
C ARG A 150 4.11 12.17 -6.11
N MET A 151 4.63 13.35 -6.44
CA MET A 151 5.92 13.49 -7.14
C MET A 151 7.09 12.99 -6.29
N ARG A 152 7.10 13.28 -4.98
CA ARG A 152 8.12 12.75 -4.07
C ARG A 152 8.09 11.23 -4.01
N MET A 153 6.90 10.62 -3.90
CA MET A 153 6.73 9.17 -3.94
C MET A 153 7.22 8.57 -5.27
N ALA A 154 6.98 9.25 -6.40
CA ALA A 154 7.49 8.84 -7.70
C ALA A 154 9.03 8.90 -7.80
N SER A 155 9.69 9.78 -7.04
CA SER A 155 11.14 9.96 -7.04
C SER A 155 11.92 9.04 -6.11
N LEU A 156 11.23 8.24 -5.28
CA LEU A 156 11.90 7.27 -4.43
C LEU A 156 12.58 6.19 -5.29
N ASN A 157 13.62 5.56 -4.75
CA ASN A 157 14.16 4.33 -5.32
C ASN A 157 13.60 3.14 -4.53
N CYS A 158 12.60 2.47 -5.09
CA CYS A 158 11.96 1.29 -4.52
C CYS A 158 12.28 0.03 -5.34
N ALA A 159 13.29 0.06 -6.21
CA ALA A 159 13.67 -1.11 -6.99
C ALA A 159 14.02 -2.27 -6.05
N GLY A 160 13.37 -3.42 -6.25
CA GLY A 160 13.54 -4.58 -5.38
C GLY A 160 12.57 -4.62 -4.19
N GLU A 161 11.96 -3.51 -3.81
CA GLU A 161 11.16 -3.46 -2.58
C GLU A 161 9.74 -4.00 -2.77
N ILE A 162 9.25 -4.66 -1.71
CA ILE A 162 7.84 -4.97 -1.50
C ILE A 162 7.25 -3.89 -0.59
N VAL A 163 6.22 -3.21 -1.07
CA VAL A 163 5.60 -2.08 -0.36
C VAL A 163 4.18 -2.43 0.08
N ALA A 164 3.82 -2.06 1.31
CA ALA A 164 2.45 -2.05 1.80
C ALA A 164 1.88 -0.62 1.74
N ASP A 165 0.84 -0.39 0.95
CA ASP A 165 0.07 0.86 0.97
C ASP A 165 -1.22 0.62 1.75
N LEU A 166 -1.29 1.09 3.00
CA LEU A 166 -2.39 0.76 3.92
C LEU A 166 -3.64 1.62 3.70
N PHE A 167 -3.57 2.62 2.81
CA PHE A 167 -4.64 3.57 2.48
C PHE A 167 -4.56 3.97 1.00
N ALA A 168 -4.69 2.97 0.13
CA ALA A 168 -4.32 3.12 -1.27
C ALA A 168 -5.17 4.16 -2.04
N GLY A 169 -6.42 4.36 -1.61
CA GLY A 169 -7.42 5.13 -2.35
C GLY A 169 -7.59 4.58 -3.76
N ILE A 170 -7.63 5.48 -4.74
CA ILE A 170 -7.62 5.10 -6.17
C ILE A 170 -6.20 4.82 -6.70
N GLY A 171 -5.22 4.68 -5.81
CA GLY A 171 -3.80 4.47 -6.11
C GLY A 171 -2.92 5.71 -5.96
N TYR A 172 -3.22 6.59 -4.99
CA TYR A 172 -2.54 7.89 -4.85
C TYR A 172 -1.02 7.74 -4.78
N PHE A 173 -0.53 6.80 -3.96
CA PHE A 173 0.91 6.52 -3.79
C PHE A 173 1.30 5.17 -4.41
N THR A 174 0.41 4.18 -4.38
CA THR A 174 0.57 2.90 -5.08
C THR A 174 1.03 3.07 -6.55
N LEU A 175 0.36 3.93 -7.33
CA LEU A 175 0.70 4.09 -8.77
C LEU A 175 2.06 4.78 -8.98
N PRO A 176 2.39 5.90 -8.30
CA PRO A 176 3.74 6.46 -8.33
C PRO A 176 4.85 5.47 -7.98
N LEU A 177 4.63 4.66 -6.94
CA LEU A 177 5.59 3.65 -6.49
C LEU A 177 5.83 2.57 -7.55
N LEU A 178 4.76 2.12 -8.22
CA LEU A 178 4.84 1.09 -9.25
C LEU A 178 5.43 1.63 -10.57
N VAL A 179 4.96 2.78 -11.04
CA VAL A 179 5.29 3.30 -12.38
C VAL A 179 6.69 3.91 -12.39
N HIS A 180 7.01 4.74 -11.40
CA HIS A 180 8.23 5.55 -11.39
C HIS A 180 9.27 5.05 -10.39
N ALA A 181 8.88 4.79 -9.13
CA ALA A 181 9.83 4.34 -8.10
C ALA A 181 10.30 2.88 -8.28
N LYS A 182 9.70 2.16 -9.22
CA LYS A 182 10.03 0.77 -9.59
C LYS A 182 9.90 -0.24 -8.45
N ALA A 183 8.96 -0.03 -7.54
CA ALA A 183 8.58 -1.04 -6.56
C ALA A 183 8.34 -2.40 -7.25
N SER A 184 8.98 -3.46 -6.75
CA SER A 184 8.82 -4.81 -7.30
C SER A 184 7.39 -5.29 -7.17
N PHE A 185 6.79 -5.01 -6.02
CA PHE A 185 5.43 -5.38 -5.70
C PHE A 185 4.81 -4.39 -4.72
N VAL A 186 3.51 -4.11 -4.87
CA VAL A 186 2.73 -3.33 -3.90
C VAL A 186 1.51 -4.14 -3.46
N LEU A 187 1.35 -4.33 -2.15
CA LEU A 187 0.07 -4.74 -1.56
C LEU A 187 -0.70 -3.47 -1.18
N ALA A 188 -1.79 -3.21 -1.89
CA ALA A 188 -2.59 -2.00 -1.73
C ALA A 188 -3.89 -2.33 -1.00
N VAL A 189 -4.07 -1.80 0.20
CA VAL A 189 -5.28 -2.00 1.01
C VAL A 189 -6.15 -0.75 0.93
N GLU A 190 -7.43 -0.94 0.65
CA GLU A 190 -8.40 0.15 0.56
C GLU A 190 -9.72 -0.25 1.23
N LEU A 191 -10.28 0.66 2.03
CA LEU A 191 -11.51 0.44 2.77
C LEU A 191 -12.75 0.84 1.95
N ASN A 192 -12.67 1.92 1.16
CA ASN A 192 -13.77 2.40 0.34
C ASN A 192 -13.92 1.51 -0.91
N PRO A 193 -15.06 0.81 -1.09
CA PRO A 193 -15.27 -0.08 -2.23
C PRO A 193 -15.22 0.65 -3.58
N ASP A 194 -15.73 1.89 -3.68
CA ASP A 194 -15.66 2.65 -4.92
C ASP A 194 -14.21 2.99 -5.28
N ALA A 195 -13.40 3.38 -4.29
CA ALA A 195 -11.99 3.67 -4.49
C ALA A 195 -11.19 2.41 -4.85
N PHE A 196 -11.54 1.27 -4.26
CA PHE A 196 -10.96 -0.03 -4.59
C PHE A 196 -11.24 -0.43 -6.06
N TYR A 197 -12.47 -0.28 -6.54
CA TYR A 197 -12.77 -0.57 -7.95
C TYR A 197 -12.01 0.37 -8.90
N ASP A 198 -11.96 1.66 -8.57
CA ASP A 198 -11.19 2.64 -9.33
C ASP A 198 -9.69 2.37 -9.30
N LEU A 199 -9.13 1.93 -8.17
CA LEU A 199 -7.73 1.49 -8.05
C LEU A 199 -7.44 0.32 -8.99
N ASN A 200 -8.29 -0.71 -9.02
CA ASN A 200 -8.10 -1.86 -9.88
C ASN A 200 -8.11 -1.48 -11.37
N GLU A 201 -9.04 -0.61 -11.79
CA GLU A 201 -9.03 -0.06 -13.14
C GLU A 201 -7.78 0.79 -13.41
N ASN A 202 -7.34 1.58 -12.43
CA ASN A 202 -6.15 2.40 -12.56
C ASN A 202 -4.86 1.57 -12.69
N LEU A 203 -4.77 0.44 -12.00
CA LEU A 203 -3.67 -0.51 -12.18
C LEU A 203 -3.64 -1.09 -13.61
N LYS A 204 -4.80 -1.30 -14.24
CA LYS A 204 -4.90 -1.82 -15.62
C LYS A 204 -4.50 -0.76 -16.63
N ILE A 205 -5.08 0.44 -16.56
CA ILE A 205 -4.81 1.51 -17.55
C ILE A 205 -3.36 2.01 -17.51
N ASN A 206 -2.67 1.82 -16.37
CA ASN A 206 -1.24 2.13 -16.24
C ASN A 206 -0.32 0.92 -16.48
N SER A 207 -0.87 -0.25 -16.85
CA SER A 207 -0.11 -1.47 -17.16
C SER A 207 0.80 -1.94 -16.02
N VAL A 208 0.31 -1.89 -14.77
CA VAL A 208 1.06 -2.32 -13.56
C VAL A 208 0.27 -3.30 -12.68
N SER A 209 -0.85 -3.82 -13.17
CA SER A 209 -1.71 -4.77 -12.43
C SER A 209 -0.99 -6.04 -12.02
N ASP A 210 -0.02 -6.49 -12.80
CA ASP A 210 0.74 -7.71 -12.51
C ASP A 210 1.69 -7.55 -11.31
N ARG A 211 1.98 -6.32 -10.88
CA ARG A 211 2.87 -6.00 -9.75
C ARG A 211 2.12 -5.48 -8.53
N CYS A 212 0.79 -5.58 -8.51
CA CYS A 212 0.00 -5.13 -7.38
C CYS A 212 -1.11 -6.12 -7.04
N LYS A 213 -1.26 -6.43 -5.75
CA LYS A 213 -2.46 -7.09 -5.22
C LYS A 213 -3.23 -6.05 -4.43
N THR A 214 -4.52 -5.94 -4.72
CA THR A 214 -5.44 -5.07 -4.01
C THR A 214 -6.23 -5.90 -2.99
N LEU A 215 -6.47 -5.33 -1.81
CA LEU A 215 -7.32 -5.91 -0.77
C LEU A 215 -8.40 -4.90 -0.37
N LEU A 216 -9.66 -5.33 -0.41
CA LEU A 216 -10.80 -4.52 0.04
C LEU A 216 -11.08 -4.81 1.51
N GLY A 217 -10.94 -3.80 2.36
CA GLY A 217 -11.31 -3.87 3.78
C GLY A 217 -10.35 -3.12 4.71
N ASP A 218 -10.53 -3.35 6.01
CA ASP A 218 -9.71 -2.72 7.05
C ASP A 218 -8.31 -3.37 7.11
N CYS A 219 -7.27 -2.57 6.87
CA CYS A 219 -5.89 -3.04 6.89
C CYS A 219 -5.47 -3.69 8.21
N ARG A 220 -6.10 -3.34 9.34
CA ARG A 220 -5.82 -3.95 10.64
C ARG A 220 -6.25 -5.42 10.72
N LEU A 221 -7.18 -5.82 9.87
CA LEU A 221 -7.75 -7.17 9.84
C LEU A 221 -7.16 -8.03 8.72
N ILE A 222 -6.78 -7.41 7.59
CA ILE A 222 -6.46 -8.16 6.35
C ILE A 222 -5.02 -7.98 5.88
N CYS A 223 -4.26 -7.03 6.44
CA CYS A 223 -2.87 -6.85 6.05
C CYS A 223 -2.01 -8.01 6.62
N PRO A 224 -1.26 -8.74 5.80
CA PRO A 224 -0.38 -9.80 6.27
C PRO A 224 0.78 -9.23 7.09
N SER A 225 1.29 -10.05 8.02
CA SER A 225 2.45 -9.73 8.83
C SER A 225 3.76 -9.97 8.09
N PHE A 226 4.79 -9.24 8.47
CA PHE A 226 6.21 -9.47 8.21
C PHE A 226 6.63 -9.51 6.74
N PHE A 227 5.85 -8.96 5.81
CA PHE A 227 6.08 -9.13 4.37
C PHE A 227 6.76 -7.93 3.68
N ALA A 228 6.61 -6.72 4.21
CA ALA A 228 6.96 -5.49 3.50
C ALA A 228 8.33 -4.91 3.89
N ASN A 229 9.07 -4.39 2.91
CA ASN A 229 10.28 -3.58 3.12
C ASN A 229 9.92 -2.12 3.43
N ARG A 230 8.75 -1.67 2.95
CA ARG A 230 8.30 -0.29 3.10
C ARG A 230 6.79 -0.26 3.37
N VAL A 231 6.34 0.61 4.26
CA VAL A 231 4.91 0.78 4.57
C VAL A 231 4.51 2.24 4.47
N ILE A 232 3.42 2.50 3.74
CA ILE A 232 2.83 3.83 3.56
C ILE A 232 1.62 3.99 4.48
N LEU A 233 1.68 4.96 5.37
CA LEU A 233 0.60 5.33 6.29
C LEU A 233 -0.02 6.66 5.83
N GLY A 234 -0.66 6.64 4.66
CA GLY A 234 -1.19 7.79 3.93
C GLY A 234 -2.50 8.41 4.46
N ILE A 235 -2.82 8.26 5.75
CA ILE A 235 -4.09 8.72 6.34
C ILE A 235 -3.94 9.98 7.20
N LEU A 236 -4.97 10.81 7.20
CA LEU A 236 -5.08 12.03 8.01
C LEU A 236 -6.36 11.97 8.88
N PRO A 237 -6.49 12.78 9.94
CA PRO A 237 -5.49 13.70 10.49
C PRO A 237 -4.34 12.99 11.20
N SER A 238 -4.46 11.69 11.50
CA SER A 238 -3.39 10.90 12.13
C SER A 238 -3.49 9.44 11.71
N SER A 239 -2.34 8.79 11.59
CA SER A 239 -2.19 7.36 11.31
C SER A 239 -1.90 6.51 12.56
N MET A 240 -1.92 7.12 13.76
CA MET A 240 -1.48 6.49 15.00
C MET A 240 -2.17 5.15 15.32
N ASN A 241 -3.46 5.02 15.01
CA ASN A 241 -4.23 3.79 15.24
C ASN A 241 -3.80 2.61 14.38
N TYR A 242 -2.92 2.83 13.40
CA TYR A 242 -2.46 1.84 12.43
C TYR A 242 -0.96 1.56 12.56
N TRP A 243 -0.28 2.19 13.51
CA TRP A 243 1.15 1.98 13.74
C TRP A 243 1.49 0.54 14.11
N TYR A 244 0.64 -0.13 14.91
CA TYR A 244 0.80 -1.55 15.22
C TYR A 244 0.76 -2.40 13.93
N THR A 245 -0.26 -2.20 13.10
CA THR A 245 -0.41 -2.89 11.81
C THR A 245 0.74 -2.60 10.85
N ALA A 246 1.22 -1.36 10.79
CA ALA A 246 2.37 -1.02 9.95
C ALA A 246 3.67 -1.67 10.44
N CYS A 247 3.92 -1.66 11.75
CA CYS A 247 5.06 -2.37 12.33
C CYS A 247 4.94 -3.89 12.14
N GLN A 248 3.71 -4.43 12.22
CA GLN A 248 3.44 -5.84 11.98
C GLN A 248 3.65 -6.23 10.52
N ALA A 249 3.27 -5.38 9.56
CA ALA A 249 3.52 -5.60 8.14
C ALA A 249 5.01 -5.56 7.77
N LEU A 250 5.82 -4.79 8.50
CA LEU A 250 7.25 -4.62 8.24
C LEU A 250 8.02 -5.92 8.49
N GLN A 251 8.98 -6.24 7.63
CA GLN A 251 9.86 -7.39 7.81
C GLN A 251 10.70 -7.29 9.11
N PRO A 252 11.07 -8.43 9.74
CA PRO A 252 11.93 -8.43 10.93
C PRO A 252 13.34 -7.88 10.68
N SER A 253 13.80 -7.89 9.43
CA SER A 253 15.04 -7.22 8.99
C SER A 253 14.94 -5.70 9.02
N GLY A 254 13.77 -5.14 9.34
CA GLY A 254 13.49 -3.72 9.31
C GLY A 254 13.02 -3.23 7.94
N GLY A 255 13.06 -1.91 7.76
CA GLY A 255 12.55 -1.25 6.56
C GLY A 255 12.16 0.20 6.81
N ILE A 256 11.33 0.78 5.94
CA ILE A 256 10.96 2.20 5.99
C ILE A 256 9.45 2.40 6.21
N LEU A 257 9.09 3.29 7.13
CA LEU A 257 7.71 3.74 7.32
C LEU A 257 7.56 5.20 6.85
N HIS A 258 6.52 5.47 6.06
CA HIS A 258 6.13 6.84 5.66
C HIS A 258 4.88 7.25 6.44
N VAL A 259 5.06 8.05 7.50
CA VAL A 259 4.00 8.36 8.47
C VAL A 259 3.39 9.73 8.17
N HIS A 260 2.13 9.75 7.72
CA HIS A 260 1.40 11.00 7.48
C HIS A 260 0.67 11.45 8.74
N GLY A 261 0.61 12.77 8.97
CA GLY A 261 -0.11 13.37 10.08
C GLY A 261 -0.31 14.87 9.95
N ASN A 262 -1.36 15.38 10.58
CA ASN A 262 -1.60 16.81 10.78
C ASN A 262 -0.85 17.28 12.03
N VAL A 263 -0.09 18.35 11.90
CA VAL A 263 0.67 18.97 12.99
C VAL A 263 0.24 20.41 13.17
N THR A 264 -0.17 20.74 14.38
CA THR A 264 -0.52 22.11 14.77
C THR A 264 0.75 22.90 15.08
N LYS A 265 0.97 24.01 14.36
CA LYS A 265 2.05 24.96 14.65
C LYS A 265 1.78 25.66 15.98
N CYS A 266 2.82 25.81 16.81
CA CYS A 266 2.72 26.56 18.07
C CYS A 266 2.36 28.03 17.81
N ALA A 267 1.50 28.60 18.67
CA ALA A 267 0.96 29.95 18.53
C ALA A 267 2.01 31.06 18.72
N ASN A 268 3.02 30.85 19.59
CA ASN A 268 4.01 31.87 19.96
C ASN A 268 5.32 31.67 19.19
N TYR A 269 5.27 31.67 17.86
CA TYR A 269 6.48 31.71 17.02
C TYR A 269 7.02 33.14 17.03
N VAL A 270 7.87 33.45 18.01
CA VAL A 270 8.67 34.69 18.00
C VAL A 270 9.87 34.42 17.09
N GLU A 271 10.13 35.33 16.14
CA GLU A 271 11.20 35.30 15.13
C GLU A 271 12.26 34.19 15.34
N GLY A 272 12.00 33.02 14.75
CA GLY A 272 12.97 31.92 14.66
C GLY A 272 13.01 30.89 15.81
N LYS A 273 12.13 30.93 16.81
CA LYS A 273 12.12 29.92 17.90
C LYS A 273 10.70 29.43 18.26
N CYS A 274 10.48 28.10 18.26
CA CYS A 274 9.25 27.52 18.81
C CYS A 274 9.41 27.34 20.34
N PRO A 275 8.36 27.57 21.15
CA PRO A 275 8.36 27.25 22.58
C PRO A 275 8.64 25.77 22.90
N CYS A 276 8.58 24.90 21.89
CA CYS A 276 8.84 23.48 22.00
C CYS A 276 10.34 23.09 22.11
N LEU A 277 11.24 24.09 22.16
CA LEU A 277 12.69 23.94 22.38
C LEU A 277 13.10 23.26 23.71
N SER A 278 12.23 23.21 24.73
CA SER A 278 12.61 22.77 26.09
C SER A 278 12.58 21.26 26.35
N MET A 279 12.28 20.40 25.36
CA MET A 279 12.26 18.92 25.58
C MET A 279 13.05 18.09 24.55
N GLY A 280 13.60 18.72 23.49
CA GLY A 280 14.16 17.98 22.36
C GLY A 280 15.66 17.64 22.45
N ARG A 281 16.41 18.24 23.38
CA ARG A 281 17.86 18.01 23.50
C ARG A 281 18.28 16.95 24.51
N GLU A 282 17.36 16.45 25.34
CA GLU A 282 17.68 15.46 26.37
C GLU A 282 17.54 14.00 25.88
N PHE A 283 17.10 13.77 24.64
CA PHE A 283 16.98 12.42 24.08
C PHE A 283 18.05 12.14 23.00
N ASN A 284 19.19 11.63 23.49
CA ASN A 284 20.20 10.77 22.85
C ASN A 284 21.17 11.31 21.78
N GLU A 285 22.47 11.23 22.14
CA GLU A 285 23.70 11.48 21.38
C GLU A 285 24.03 10.40 20.30
N SER A 286 23.03 9.75 19.69
CA SER A 286 23.28 8.70 18.68
C SER A 286 22.41 8.83 17.43
N VAL A 287 22.27 10.05 16.92
CA VAL A 287 21.54 10.30 15.66
C VAL A 287 22.45 11.01 14.66
N THR A 288 22.95 10.24 13.70
CA THR A 288 23.67 10.74 12.53
C THR A 288 22.70 11.51 11.64
N PHE A 289 22.85 12.84 11.60
CA PHE A 289 22.17 13.72 10.66
C PHE A 289 22.56 13.32 9.23
N HIS A 290 21.68 12.65 8.47
CA HIS A 290 21.92 12.45 7.05
C HIS A 290 21.48 13.68 6.24
N ARG A 291 22.49 14.24 5.56
CA ARG A 291 22.57 15.44 4.74
C ARG A 291 21.72 15.30 3.46
N CYS A 292 20.40 15.20 3.60
CA CYS A 292 19.45 15.38 2.49
C CYS A 292 18.44 16.50 2.74
N LEU A 293 18.65 17.31 3.78
CA LEU A 293 18.06 18.64 3.86
C LEU A 293 18.89 19.53 2.92
N GLN A 294 18.40 19.72 1.70
CA GLN A 294 18.87 20.83 0.88
C GLN A 294 18.78 22.10 1.71
N GLU A 295 19.85 22.87 1.69
CA GLU A 295 20.03 24.13 2.40
C GLU A 295 18.83 25.06 2.20
N SER A 296 18.01 25.22 3.23
CA SER A 296 17.38 26.48 3.65
C SER A 296 16.17 26.22 4.55
N SER A 297 16.08 27.01 5.62
CA SER A 297 15.03 27.07 6.66
C SER A 297 15.07 25.97 7.73
N ILE A 298 15.45 26.39 8.94
CA ILE A 298 15.25 25.66 10.19
C ILE A 298 13.78 25.22 10.26
N LEU A 299 13.52 23.90 10.22
CA LEU A 299 12.17 23.36 10.38
C LEU A 299 11.59 23.83 11.73
N PRO A 300 10.32 24.22 11.82
CA PRO A 300 9.72 24.59 13.09
C PRO A 300 9.88 23.46 14.11
N ASP A 301 10.30 23.76 15.35
CA ASP A 301 10.63 22.70 16.31
C ASP A 301 9.42 21.78 16.62
N CYS A 302 8.18 22.22 16.33
CA CYS A 302 6.97 21.40 16.49
C CYS A 302 6.89 20.25 15.46
N PHE A 303 7.45 20.43 14.26
CA PHE A 303 7.53 19.40 13.23
C PHE A 303 8.56 18.36 13.63
N THR A 304 9.73 18.83 14.07
CA THR A 304 10.81 18.01 14.61
C THR A 304 10.35 17.20 15.82
N LYS A 305 9.64 17.85 16.77
CA LYS A 305 9.06 17.18 17.95
C LYS A 305 8.05 16.10 17.55
N PHE A 306 7.18 16.37 16.57
CA PHE A 306 6.25 15.36 16.05
C PHE A 306 7.00 14.16 15.47
N ALA A 307 8.02 14.40 14.64
CA ALA A 307 8.82 13.35 14.01
C ALA A 307 9.52 12.45 15.04
N TYR A 308 10.24 13.03 16.01
CA TYR A 308 10.96 12.23 17.01
C TYR A 308 10.03 11.55 18.01
N LYS A 309 8.90 12.17 18.40
CA LYS A 309 7.90 11.49 19.22
C LYS A 309 7.29 10.30 18.47
N THR A 310 7.08 10.44 17.16
CA THR A 310 6.60 9.36 16.30
C THR A 310 7.63 8.24 16.24
N ALA A 311 8.90 8.55 15.96
CA ALA A 311 10.00 7.57 15.96
C ALA A 311 10.10 6.80 17.28
N SER A 312 10.12 7.49 18.43
CA SER A 312 10.19 6.86 19.76
C SER A 312 8.97 5.99 20.07
N THR A 313 7.79 6.34 19.54
CA THR A 313 6.60 5.49 19.73
C THR A 313 6.65 4.27 18.83
N ILE A 314 7.06 4.42 17.57
CA ILE A 314 7.26 3.32 16.62
C ILE A 314 8.28 2.32 17.15
N GLU A 315 9.37 2.77 17.76
CA GLU A 315 10.36 1.90 18.41
C GLU A 315 9.72 0.98 19.46
N LYS A 316 8.87 1.53 20.34
CA LYS A 316 8.13 0.77 21.37
C LYS A 316 7.12 -0.20 20.76
N VAL A 317 6.47 0.20 19.66
CA VAL A 317 5.52 -0.66 18.94
C VAL A 317 6.26 -1.80 18.26
N LEU A 318 7.40 -1.55 17.60
CA LEU A 318 8.25 -2.58 17.00
C LEU A 318 8.72 -3.59 18.05
N PHE A 319 9.13 -3.13 19.23
CA PHE A 319 9.48 -4.03 20.34
C PHE A 319 8.30 -4.93 20.73
N THR A 320 7.09 -4.38 20.84
CA THR A 320 5.88 -5.16 21.17
C THR A 320 5.54 -6.18 20.07
N VAL A 321 5.64 -5.79 18.79
CA VAL A 321 5.24 -6.62 17.64
C VAL A 321 6.27 -7.71 17.35
N HIS A 322 7.55 -7.35 17.29
CA HIS A 322 8.63 -8.22 16.84
C HIS A 322 9.37 -8.90 18.00
N GLN A 323 9.12 -8.48 19.24
CA GLN A 323 9.88 -8.94 20.42
C GLN A 323 11.40 -8.72 20.26
N ALA A 324 11.77 -7.67 19.51
CA ALA A 324 13.15 -7.33 19.18
C ALA A 324 13.39 -5.81 19.31
N PHE A 325 14.61 -5.43 19.64
CA PHE A 325 15.00 -4.02 19.69
C PHE A 325 15.30 -3.50 18.29
N TYR A 326 14.88 -2.27 18.01
CA TYR A 326 15.13 -1.59 16.75
C TYR A 326 15.74 -0.21 17.02
N THR A 327 16.67 0.20 16.17
CA THR A 327 16.98 1.61 15.97
C THR A 327 15.94 2.19 15.01
N VAL A 328 15.24 3.23 15.43
CA VAL A 328 14.29 3.97 14.59
C VAL A 328 14.82 5.37 14.34
N THR A 329 15.28 5.62 13.13
CA THR A 329 15.90 6.89 12.73
C THR A 329 14.94 7.70 11.86
N VAL A 330 14.76 8.98 12.17
CA VAL A 330 14.08 9.92 11.28
C VAL A 330 15.02 10.23 10.11
N ILE A 331 14.68 9.76 8.91
CA ILE A 331 15.48 9.97 7.69
C ILE A 331 14.92 11.09 6.81
N GLY A 332 13.68 11.51 7.05
CA GLY A 332 13.04 12.61 6.31
C GLY A 332 11.87 13.22 7.04
N ILE A 333 11.70 14.54 6.90
CA ILE A 333 10.52 15.28 7.36
C ILE A 333 10.08 16.18 6.20
N THR A 334 8.91 15.89 5.65
CA THR A 334 8.34 16.63 4.51
C THR A 334 7.07 17.36 4.92
N LYS A 335 7.03 18.67 4.74
CA LYS A 335 5.78 19.45 4.84
C LYS A 335 5.08 19.47 3.48
N VAL A 336 4.01 18.70 3.35
CA VAL A 336 3.25 18.57 2.09
C VAL A 336 2.51 19.87 1.78
N LYS A 337 1.66 20.32 2.71
CA LYS A 337 0.85 21.54 2.56
C LYS A 337 0.34 22.08 3.88
N TRP A 338 -0.21 23.29 3.84
CA TRP A 338 -1.01 23.86 4.93
C TRP A 338 -2.49 23.50 4.71
N TYR A 339 -3.18 23.05 5.77
CA TYR A 339 -4.64 22.87 5.82
C TYR A 339 -5.36 24.10 6.39
N GLY A 340 -4.62 24.98 7.05
CA GLY A 340 -5.11 26.23 7.61
C GLY A 340 -3.94 27.01 8.21
N PRO A 341 -4.19 28.18 8.81
CA PRO A 341 -3.14 29.09 9.28
C PRO A 341 -2.14 28.45 10.26
N ARG A 342 -2.55 27.38 10.95
CA ARG A 342 -1.76 26.71 11.99
C ARG A 342 -1.74 25.19 11.88
N ILE A 343 -2.26 24.57 10.82
CA ILE A 343 -2.27 23.11 10.68
C ILE A 343 -1.54 22.74 9.40
N ALA A 344 -0.45 22.00 9.53
CA ALA A 344 0.33 21.47 8.41
C ALA A 344 0.11 19.96 8.26
N HIS A 345 0.07 19.48 7.02
CA HIS A 345 0.26 18.07 6.70
C HIS A 345 1.76 17.79 6.63
N LEU A 346 2.24 16.90 7.52
CA LEU A 346 3.59 16.38 7.47
C LEU A 346 3.62 14.90 7.08
N VAL A 347 4.74 14.51 6.48
CA VAL A 347 5.16 13.13 6.32
C VAL A 347 6.51 12.95 6.99
N VAL A 348 6.63 11.94 7.83
CA VAL A 348 7.87 11.57 8.52
C VAL A 348 8.30 10.22 7.97
N ASP A 349 9.48 10.18 7.39
CA ASP A 349 10.09 8.96 6.88
C ASP A 349 10.98 8.38 7.98
N LEU A 350 10.69 7.16 8.41
CA LEU A 350 11.40 6.46 9.49
C LEU A 350 12.11 5.24 8.93
N GLN A 351 13.42 5.17 9.14
CA GLN A 351 14.18 3.94 8.93
C GLN A 351 14.16 3.12 10.23
N CYS A 352 13.68 1.89 10.15
CA CYS A 352 13.70 0.92 11.23
C CYS A 352 14.77 -0.11 10.92
N LYS A 353 15.75 -0.29 11.79
CA LYS A 353 16.79 -1.32 11.70
C LYS A 353 16.82 -2.15 12.98
N PRO A 354 16.75 -3.48 12.94
CA PRO A 354 16.90 -4.31 14.13
C PRO A 354 18.29 -4.12 14.74
N ILE A 355 18.38 -4.16 16.07
CA ILE A 355 19.66 -4.10 16.79
C ILE A 355 20.09 -5.52 17.12
N PHE A 356 21.06 -6.04 16.37
CA PHE A 356 21.75 -7.28 16.71
C PHE A 356 22.76 -7.01 17.83
N ARG A 357 22.32 -7.01 19.10
CA ARG A 357 23.28 -6.94 20.20
C ARG A 357 23.97 -8.30 20.35
N HIS A 358 25.30 -8.31 20.29
CA HIS A 358 26.11 -9.33 20.93
C HIS A 358 25.76 -9.39 22.43
N LEU A 359 25.04 -10.42 22.84
CA LEU A 359 24.64 -10.68 24.23
C LEU A 359 25.83 -11.14 25.10
N ARG A 360 26.98 -10.44 25.07
CA ARG A 360 28.08 -10.70 26.02
C ARG A 360 27.94 -9.98 27.36
N GLU A 361 27.08 -8.95 27.47
CA GLU A 361 27.03 -8.11 28.68
C GLU A 361 25.74 -8.20 29.52
N ILE A 362 24.84 -9.12 29.23
CA ILE A 362 23.73 -9.44 30.16
C ILE A 362 23.88 -10.89 30.60
N ARG A 363 24.86 -11.11 31.50
CA ARG A 363 24.95 -12.30 32.34
C ARG A 363 23.87 -12.18 33.42
N GLY A 364 22.83 -13.01 33.33
CA GLY A 364 21.80 -13.15 34.36
C GLY A 364 20.54 -13.85 33.84
N SER A 365 20.42 -15.14 34.14
CA SER A 365 19.26 -16.05 34.05
C SER A 365 18.10 -15.70 33.08
N ALA A 366 18.11 -16.28 31.87
CA ALA A 366 16.92 -16.59 31.06
C ALA A 366 17.32 -17.30 29.74
N THR A 367 18.31 -18.18 29.79
CA THR A 367 18.95 -18.74 28.59
C THR A 367 18.04 -19.66 27.77
N GLU A 368 16.92 -20.14 28.34
CA GLU A 368 15.91 -20.93 27.63
C GLU A 368 14.90 -20.11 26.80
N LYS A 369 14.80 -18.79 27.00
CA LYS A 369 13.97 -17.94 26.11
C LYS A 369 14.70 -17.49 24.84
N ARG A 370 16.02 -17.67 24.77
CA ARG A 370 16.92 -17.04 23.77
C ARG A 370 17.18 -17.87 22.51
N LEU A 371 16.73 -19.12 22.42
CA LEU A 371 16.83 -19.94 21.20
C LEU A 371 15.69 -19.69 20.19
N SER A 372 14.62 -19.02 20.61
CA SER A 372 13.43 -18.73 19.78
C SER A 372 13.63 -17.62 18.73
N ALA A 373 14.60 -16.71 18.91
CA ALA A 373 14.78 -15.55 18.03
C ALA A 373 15.49 -15.90 16.70
N GLY A 374 16.39 -16.90 16.69
CA GLY A 374 17.06 -17.36 15.47
C GLY A 374 16.22 -18.31 14.63
N GLN A 375 15.33 -19.10 15.26
CA GLN A 375 14.39 -19.98 14.56
C GLN A 375 13.26 -19.18 13.89
N ASN A 376 12.79 -18.10 14.52
CA ASN A 376 11.76 -17.23 13.96
C ASN A 376 12.17 -16.54 12.64
N PHE A 377 13.44 -16.21 12.41
CA PHE A 377 13.83 -15.49 11.19
C PHE A 377 13.74 -16.36 9.93
N PHE A 378 14.19 -17.61 9.98
CA PHE A 378 14.08 -18.54 8.86
C PHE A 378 12.63 -19.01 8.64
N GLU A 379 11.87 -19.21 9.71
CA GLU A 379 10.43 -19.50 9.61
C GLU A 379 9.64 -18.34 9.03
N VAL A 380 9.98 -17.08 9.38
CA VAL A 380 9.37 -15.89 8.80
C VAL A 380 9.80 -15.70 7.33
N LEU A 381 11.07 -15.93 6.99
CA LEU A 381 11.53 -15.87 5.60
C LEU A 381 10.82 -16.91 4.72
N HIS A 382 10.70 -18.15 5.21
CA HIS A 382 9.97 -19.21 4.54
C HIS A 382 8.46 -18.90 4.45
N SER A 383 7.87 -18.35 5.53
CA SER A 383 6.46 -17.94 5.55
C SER A 383 6.19 -16.79 4.58
N ASN A 384 7.09 -15.82 4.45
CA ASN A 384 6.96 -14.71 3.51
C ASN A 384 7.04 -15.16 2.06
N LEU A 385 7.96 -16.08 1.74
CA LEU A 385 8.05 -16.69 0.42
C LEU A 385 6.78 -17.48 0.10
N HIS A 386 6.25 -18.21 1.08
CA HIS A 386 4.98 -18.94 0.94
C HIS A 386 3.78 -17.99 0.76
N ILE A 387 3.71 -16.87 1.50
CA ILE A 387 2.67 -15.84 1.35
C ILE A 387 2.72 -15.23 -0.05
N LEU A 388 3.90 -14.83 -0.53
CA LEU A 388 4.07 -14.28 -1.88
C LEU A 388 3.71 -15.29 -2.97
N GLN A 389 4.11 -16.55 -2.81
CA GLN A 389 3.70 -17.62 -3.71
C GLN A 389 2.18 -17.79 -3.74
N ASN A 390 1.51 -17.81 -2.59
CA ASN A 390 0.05 -17.90 -2.51
C ASN A 390 -0.63 -16.69 -3.16
N ILE A 391 -0.15 -15.48 -2.90
CA ILE A 391 -0.67 -14.27 -3.55
C ILE A 391 -0.50 -14.35 -5.07
N TRP A 392 0.67 -14.76 -5.57
CA TRP A 392 0.91 -14.90 -7.00
C TRP A 392 0.08 -16.01 -7.64
N ASN A 393 -0.18 -17.09 -6.91
CA ASN A 393 -1.07 -18.17 -7.33
C ASN A 393 -2.51 -17.66 -7.47
N GLU A 394 -3.02 -16.92 -6.48
CA GLU A 394 -4.34 -16.28 -6.54
C GLU A 394 -4.45 -15.26 -7.66
N MET A 395 -3.36 -14.56 -8.00
CA MET A 395 -3.32 -13.63 -9.12
C MET A 395 -3.28 -14.32 -10.49
N GLY A 396 -3.17 -15.66 -10.54
CA GLY A 396 -3.15 -16.44 -11.79
C GLY A 396 -1.86 -16.28 -12.61
N LEU A 397 -0.73 -15.96 -11.96
CA LEU A 397 0.54 -15.79 -12.67
C LEU A 397 1.09 -17.13 -13.20
N SER A 398 1.58 -17.13 -14.45
CA SER A 398 2.23 -18.30 -15.06
C SER A 398 3.42 -18.79 -14.22
N GLU A 399 3.68 -20.09 -14.21
CA GLU A 399 4.79 -20.71 -13.47
C GLU A 399 6.16 -20.08 -13.78
N TYR A 400 6.43 -19.78 -15.05
CA TYR A 400 7.66 -19.09 -15.47
C TYR A 400 7.84 -17.73 -14.76
N LYS A 401 6.82 -16.86 -14.81
CA LYS A 401 6.84 -15.55 -14.13
C LYS A 401 6.95 -15.68 -12.61
N ARG A 402 6.33 -16.71 -12.02
CA ARG A 402 6.46 -16.99 -10.58
C ARG A 402 7.91 -17.36 -10.23
N LYS A 403 8.55 -18.22 -11.01
CA LYS A 403 9.94 -18.67 -10.82
C LYS A 403 10.95 -17.52 -10.96
N GLU A 404 10.77 -16.66 -11.97
CA GLU A 404 11.58 -15.46 -12.17
C GLU A 404 11.48 -14.49 -10.98
N ARG A 405 10.25 -14.21 -10.51
CA ARG A 405 10.01 -13.33 -9.36
C ARG A 405 10.59 -13.91 -8.08
N PHE A 406 10.44 -15.22 -7.86
CA PHE A 406 11.01 -15.92 -6.73
C PHE A 406 12.54 -15.82 -6.70
N GLN A 407 13.21 -16.04 -7.85
CA GLN A 407 14.66 -15.91 -7.96
C GLN A 407 15.13 -14.50 -7.60
N ASN A 408 14.41 -13.46 -8.04
CA ASN A 408 14.72 -12.08 -7.71
C ASN A 408 14.56 -11.78 -6.22
N THR A 409 13.48 -12.27 -5.59
CA THR A 409 13.26 -12.12 -4.14
C THR A 409 14.35 -12.83 -3.33
N VAL A 410 14.71 -14.06 -3.69
CA VAL A 410 15.79 -14.82 -3.01
C VAL A 410 17.14 -14.13 -3.16
N ASN A 411 17.48 -13.65 -4.36
CA ASN A 411 18.72 -12.92 -4.59
C ASN A 411 18.77 -11.62 -3.76
N GLN A 412 17.65 -10.93 -3.62
CA GLN A 412 17.55 -9.72 -2.80
C GLN A 412 17.67 -10.02 -1.30
N THR A 413 17.07 -11.10 -0.82
CA THR A 413 17.27 -11.58 0.56
C THR A 413 18.73 -11.92 0.81
N ASN A 414 19.40 -12.60 -0.13
CA ASN A 414 20.82 -12.94 -0.02
C ASN A 414 21.71 -11.70 -0.02
N ASN A 415 21.38 -10.66 -0.79
CA ASN A 415 22.11 -9.39 -0.79
C ASN A 415 21.93 -8.65 0.54
N LEU A 416 20.70 -8.57 1.07
CA LEU A 416 20.44 -7.98 2.38
C LEU A 416 21.16 -8.73 3.51
N LEU A 417 21.18 -10.07 3.44
CA LEU A 417 21.94 -10.90 4.36
C LEU A 417 23.45 -10.65 4.23
N SER A 418 23.96 -10.48 3.01
CA SER A 418 25.36 -10.18 2.75
C SER A 418 25.78 -8.80 3.24
N ASP A 419 24.91 -7.79 3.09
CA ASP A 419 25.12 -6.44 3.61
C ASP A 419 25.11 -6.43 5.15
N MET A 420 24.22 -7.22 5.78
CA MET A 420 24.21 -7.45 7.23
C MET A 420 25.50 -8.13 7.72
N ILE A 421 26.01 -9.11 6.97
CA ILE A 421 27.28 -9.81 7.27
C ILE A 421 28.49 -8.90 7.05
N ALA A 422 28.44 -7.99 6.07
CA ALA A 422 29.51 -7.06 5.76
C ALA A 422 29.65 -5.95 6.82
N GLU A 423 28.53 -5.51 7.43
CA GLU A 423 28.54 -4.58 8.57
C GLU A 423 29.12 -5.22 9.86
N GLU A 424 29.18 -6.56 9.94
CA GLU A 424 29.64 -7.33 11.12
C GLU A 424 31.06 -7.93 11.00
N GLN A 425 31.89 -7.55 10.00
CA GLN A 425 33.28 -8.05 9.87
C GLN A 425 34.24 -7.49 10.92
N GLY A 426 33.97 -7.83 12.18
CA GLY A 426 34.76 -7.52 13.36
C GLY A 426 34.54 -8.47 14.54
N ASP A 427 34.19 -9.76 14.36
CA ASP A 427 34.46 -10.79 15.39
C ASP A 427 34.44 -12.23 14.79
N PHE A 428 35.60 -12.87 14.75
CA PHE A 428 35.88 -14.14 14.04
C PHE A 428 35.36 -15.39 14.78
N LEU A 429 34.54 -15.25 15.83
CA LEU A 429 34.12 -16.36 16.70
C LEU A 429 32.71 -16.91 16.39
N GLY A 430 31.93 -16.26 15.52
CA GLY A 430 30.56 -16.68 15.15
C GLY A 430 30.48 -17.88 14.21
N LEU A 431 31.53 -18.14 13.42
CA LEU A 431 31.56 -19.24 12.44
C LEU A 431 31.61 -20.63 13.10
N VAL A 432 32.22 -20.74 14.28
CA VAL A 432 32.38 -22.01 15.01
C VAL A 432 31.05 -22.52 15.57
N VAL A 433 30.11 -21.62 15.89
CA VAL A 433 28.79 -21.97 16.46
C VAL A 433 27.81 -22.41 15.37
N VAL A 434 27.86 -21.76 14.19
CA VAL A 434 27.04 -22.13 13.02
C VAL A 434 27.46 -23.50 12.48
N GLU A 435 28.77 -23.80 12.45
CA GLU A 435 29.26 -25.13 12.08
C GLU A 435 28.77 -26.23 13.05
N HIS A 436 28.77 -25.97 14.36
CA HIS A 436 28.28 -26.92 15.37
C HIS A 436 26.77 -27.20 15.21
N TYR A 437 25.97 -26.18 14.89
CA TYR A 437 24.54 -26.31 14.61
C TYR A 437 24.27 -27.18 13.37
N TYR A 438 24.97 -26.95 12.24
CA TYR A 438 24.80 -27.76 11.04
C TYR A 438 25.30 -29.21 11.23
N ARG A 439 26.35 -29.45 12.03
CA ARG A 439 26.79 -30.80 12.41
C ARG A 439 25.74 -31.55 13.24
N GLN A 440 25.10 -30.87 14.20
CA GLN A 440 23.99 -31.43 14.99
C GLN A 440 22.77 -31.73 14.12
N ARG A 441 22.43 -30.84 13.17
CA ARG A 441 21.31 -31.04 12.22
C ARG A 441 21.57 -32.20 11.26
N LEU A 442 22.81 -32.38 10.78
CA LEU A 442 23.22 -33.54 9.97
C LEU A 442 23.12 -34.86 10.73
N MET A 443 23.40 -34.89 12.05
CA MET A 443 23.19 -36.09 12.87
C MET A 443 21.71 -36.41 13.06
N GLN A 444 20.86 -35.40 13.28
CA GLN A 444 19.40 -35.59 13.40
C GLN A 444 18.77 -36.10 12.10
N LEU A 445 19.18 -35.54 10.94
CA LEU A 445 18.71 -35.99 9.63
C LEU A 445 19.11 -37.44 9.34
N ARG A 446 20.30 -37.89 9.81
CA ARG A 446 20.72 -39.30 9.70
C ARG A 446 19.92 -40.24 10.60
N GLU A 447 19.50 -39.79 11.79
CA GLU A 447 18.63 -40.57 12.67
C GLU A 447 17.18 -40.61 12.16
N GLU A 448 16.68 -39.54 11.54
CA GLU A 448 15.40 -39.54 10.83
C GLU A 448 15.42 -40.49 9.62
N GLU A 449 16.53 -40.53 8.87
CA GLU A 449 16.72 -41.48 7.77
C GLU A 449 16.72 -42.95 8.28
N LYS A 450 17.36 -43.22 9.42
CA LYS A 450 17.29 -44.55 10.08
C LYS A 450 15.86 -44.90 10.51
N ARG A 451 15.11 -43.95 11.09
CA ARG A 451 13.72 -44.16 11.49
C ARG A 451 12.80 -44.42 10.29
N ARG A 452 13.00 -43.70 9.18
CA ARG A 452 12.28 -43.93 7.92
C ARG A 452 12.59 -45.31 7.33
N LYS A 453 13.84 -45.77 7.40
CA LYS A 453 14.22 -47.14 7.01
C LYS A 453 13.57 -48.22 7.88
N ILE A 454 13.44 -47.99 9.19
CA ILE A 454 12.75 -48.92 10.10
C ILE A 454 11.25 -49.00 9.77
N LEU A 455 10.60 -47.83 9.60
CA LEU A 455 9.17 -47.76 9.27
C LEU A 455 8.86 -48.42 7.91
N TYR A 456 9.73 -48.21 6.92
CA TYR A 456 9.62 -48.84 5.60
C TYR A 456 9.74 -50.36 5.67
N ASN A 457 10.71 -50.89 6.43
CA ASN A 457 10.86 -52.34 6.61
C ASN A 457 9.62 -52.96 7.27
N ASP A 458 9.02 -52.25 8.23
CA ASP A 458 7.81 -52.70 8.91
C ASP A 458 6.58 -52.65 7.97
N LEU A 459 6.46 -51.60 7.15
CA LEU A 459 5.39 -51.49 6.14
C LEU A 459 5.49 -52.59 5.08
N THR A 460 6.70 -52.82 4.56
CA THR A 460 6.97 -53.82 3.52
C THR A 460 6.66 -55.24 4.02
N LYS A 461 7.06 -55.54 5.27
CA LYS A 461 6.77 -56.82 5.92
C LYS A 461 5.26 -57.04 6.11
N ASN A 462 4.52 -56.00 6.50
CA ASN A 462 3.07 -56.08 6.67
C ASN A 462 2.34 -56.23 5.32
N LEU A 463 2.80 -55.54 4.28
CA LEU A 463 2.28 -55.68 2.91
C LEU A 463 2.52 -57.09 2.35
N GLN A 464 3.68 -57.68 2.59
CA GLN A 464 4.01 -59.03 2.14
C GLN A 464 3.11 -60.09 2.81
N ILE A 465 2.78 -59.90 4.10
CA ILE A 465 1.80 -60.73 4.82
C ILE A 465 0.41 -60.60 4.19
N LEU A 466 0.01 -59.38 3.81
CA LEU A 466 -1.30 -59.11 3.21
C LEU A 466 -1.46 -59.79 1.84
N TYR A 467 -0.45 -59.67 0.97
CA TYR A 467 -0.44 -60.29 -0.36
C TYR A 467 -0.46 -61.83 -0.28
N THR A 468 0.31 -62.39 0.65
CA THR A 468 0.31 -63.85 0.91
C THR A 468 -1.08 -64.36 1.32
N ARG A 469 -1.81 -63.59 2.15
CA ARG A 469 -3.18 -63.96 2.57
C ARG A 469 -4.23 -63.81 1.47
N LEU A 470 -3.97 -62.96 0.49
CA LEU A 470 -4.83 -62.76 -0.68
C LEU A 470 -4.50 -63.72 -1.84
N GLY A 471 -3.46 -64.55 -1.71
CA GLY A 471 -3.04 -65.51 -2.74
C GLY A 471 -2.31 -64.88 -3.93
N GLU A 472 -1.82 -63.65 -3.78
CA GLU A 472 -1.11 -62.88 -4.82
C GLU A 472 0.42 -62.90 -4.58
N ASP A 473 1.21 -62.92 -5.66
CA ASP A 473 2.69 -62.92 -5.59
C ASP A 473 3.23 -61.50 -5.32
N PHE A 474 4.11 -61.39 -4.31
CA PHE A 474 4.73 -60.14 -3.86
C PHE A 474 6.03 -59.80 -4.61
N SER A 475 6.44 -60.64 -5.57
CA SER A 475 7.75 -60.59 -6.22
C SER A 475 8.00 -59.34 -7.09
N SER A 476 6.99 -58.51 -7.37
CA SER A 476 7.13 -57.33 -8.24
C SER A 476 7.56 -56.03 -7.55
N ILE A 477 7.65 -55.97 -6.21
CA ILE A 477 7.92 -54.72 -5.47
C ILE A 477 9.42 -54.54 -5.13
N SER A 478 10.26 -55.55 -5.35
CA SER A 478 11.66 -55.55 -4.88
C SER A 478 12.66 -55.53 -6.02
N SER A 479 13.33 -54.40 -6.24
CA SER A 479 14.81 -54.39 -6.36
C SER A 479 15.48 -53.02 -6.47
N ASN A 480 14.79 -51.91 -6.74
CA ASN A 480 15.42 -50.57 -6.71
C ASN A 480 14.37 -49.49 -6.41
N PHE A 481 14.34 -48.93 -5.20
CA PHE A 481 13.42 -47.84 -4.86
C PHE A 481 14.12 -46.72 -4.09
N ASP A 482 13.95 -45.49 -4.58
CA ASP A 482 14.44 -44.24 -3.99
C ASP A 482 13.38 -43.67 -3.03
N LEU A 483 13.80 -43.17 -1.88
CA LEU A 483 12.96 -42.76 -0.73
C LEU A 483 12.29 -41.38 -0.95
N SER A 484 11.81 -41.10 -2.16
CA SER A 484 11.09 -39.86 -2.49
C SER A 484 9.65 -39.89 -2.00
N THR A 485 9.12 -38.71 -1.63
CA THR A 485 7.73 -38.51 -1.16
C THR A 485 6.69 -39.05 -2.14
N GLU A 486 6.94 -38.91 -3.45
CA GLU A 486 6.06 -39.39 -4.52
C GLU A 486 5.83 -40.91 -4.48
N HIS A 487 6.82 -41.70 -4.06
CA HIS A 487 6.67 -43.16 -3.99
C HIS A 487 5.91 -43.62 -2.75
N LEU A 488 5.96 -42.86 -1.65
CA LEU A 488 5.12 -43.12 -0.47
C LEU A 488 3.65 -42.81 -0.79
N ASP A 489 3.39 -41.80 -1.62
CA ASP A 489 2.07 -41.47 -2.11
C ASP A 489 1.53 -42.54 -3.09
N GLU A 490 2.38 -43.10 -3.95
CA GLU A 490 2.04 -44.26 -4.81
C GLU A 490 1.66 -45.49 -3.97
N LEU A 491 2.43 -45.79 -2.92
CA LEU A 491 2.14 -46.89 -1.99
C LEU A 491 0.85 -46.67 -1.21
N SER A 492 0.60 -45.44 -0.77
CA SER A 492 -0.64 -45.01 -0.12
C SER A 492 -1.83 -45.18 -1.05
N ALA A 493 -1.71 -44.76 -2.32
CA ALA A 493 -2.76 -44.89 -3.32
C ALA A 493 -3.07 -46.34 -3.69
N GLN A 494 -2.06 -47.22 -3.74
CA GLN A 494 -2.28 -48.67 -3.92
C GLN A 494 -2.99 -49.30 -2.71
N LEU A 495 -2.68 -48.84 -1.50
CA LEU A 495 -3.38 -49.24 -0.27
C LEU A 495 -4.86 -48.81 -0.30
N GLU A 496 -5.13 -47.59 -0.75
CA GLU A 496 -6.48 -47.00 -0.81
C GLU A 496 -7.37 -47.74 -1.84
N ARG A 497 -6.80 -48.16 -2.98
CA ARG A 497 -7.51 -48.99 -3.98
C ARG A 497 -7.86 -50.39 -3.47
N LYS A 498 -6.98 -51.00 -2.66
CA LYS A 498 -7.25 -52.32 -2.04
C LYS A 498 -8.22 -52.21 -0.85
N LYS A 499 -8.29 -51.05 -0.19
CA LYS A 499 -9.31 -50.68 0.81
C LYS A 499 -10.74 -50.73 0.23
N GLU A 500 -10.94 -50.25 -1.00
CA GLU A 500 -12.26 -50.29 -1.68
C GLU A 500 -12.74 -51.72 -1.96
N LEU A 501 -11.82 -52.64 -2.29
CA LEU A 501 -12.11 -54.07 -2.43
C LEU A 501 -12.55 -54.73 -1.11
N CYS A 502 -12.06 -54.22 0.03
CA CYS A 502 -12.42 -54.70 1.37
C CYS A 502 -13.77 -54.17 1.89
N ILE A 503 -14.39 -53.17 1.24
CA ILE A 503 -15.74 -52.67 1.60
C ILE A 503 -16.81 -53.76 1.47
N TYR A 504 -16.54 -54.85 0.74
CA TYR A 504 -17.45 -56.00 0.60
C TYR A 504 -17.42 -57.01 1.76
N ILE A 505 -16.51 -56.89 2.73
CA ILE A 505 -16.36 -57.87 3.82
C ILE A 505 -16.26 -57.13 5.16
N ASN A 506 -17.41 -57.02 5.82
CA ASN A 506 -17.60 -56.15 6.98
C ASN A 506 -17.27 -56.88 8.30
N TYR A 507 -16.13 -56.54 8.91
CA TYR A 507 -15.93 -56.69 10.37
C TYR A 507 -14.83 -55.79 10.97
N TYR A 508 -13.96 -55.18 10.16
CA TYR A 508 -12.82 -54.38 10.66
C TYR A 508 -13.03 -52.86 10.71
N TYR A 509 -14.22 -52.38 10.34
CA TYR A 509 -14.55 -50.95 10.31
C TYR A 509 -14.40 -50.26 11.68
N TYR A 510 -14.53 -51.00 12.78
CA TYR A 510 -14.47 -50.44 14.14
C TYR A 510 -13.04 -50.18 14.65
N LEU A 511 -12.02 -50.89 14.15
CA LEU A 511 -10.63 -50.69 14.60
C LEU A 511 -9.95 -49.52 13.87
N PHE A 512 -10.42 -49.19 12.67
CA PHE A 512 -9.78 -48.21 11.79
C PHE A 512 -10.18 -46.76 12.10
N VAL A 513 -11.42 -46.53 12.57
CA VAL A 513 -11.88 -45.19 12.99
C VAL A 513 -11.09 -44.67 14.19
N CYS A 514 -10.73 -45.54 15.14
CA CYS A 514 -9.99 -45.15 16.36
C CYS A 514 -8.51 -44.77 16.11
N LEU A 515 -7.92 -45.20 15.00
CA LEU A 515 -6.52 -44.90 14.64
C LEU A 515 -6.40 -43.64 13.80
N PHE A 516 -7.43 -43.27 13.03
CA PHE A 516 -7.41 -42.11 12.14
C PHE A 516 -7.65 -40.79 12.88
N GLU A 517 -8.43 -40.77 13.97
CA GLU A 517 -8.60 -39.55 14.82
C GLU A 517 -7.35 -39.17 15.64
N ARG A 518 -6.30 -40.00 15.65
CA ARG A 518 -5.02 -39.68 16.32
C ARG A 518 -3.93 -39.20 15.36
N ILE A 519 -4.21 -39.14 14.05
CA ILE A 519 -3.21 -38.86 13.01
C ILE A 519 -3.53 -37.59 12.20
N ILE A 520 -4.71 -36.99 12.33
CA ILE A 520 -4.95 -35.58 11.97
C ILE A 520 -4.54 -34.72 13.17
#